data_AF-A0A1B2FB14-F1
#
_entry.id   AF-A0A1B2FB14-F1
#
_cell.length_a   1.000
_cell.length_b   1.000
_cell.length_c   1.000
_cell.angle_alpha   90.00
_cell.angle_beta   90.00
_cell.angle_gamma   90.00
#
_symmetry.space_group_name_H-M   'P 1'
#
loop_
_entity.id
_entity.type
_entity.pdbx_description
1 polymer ?
#
loop_
_entity_poly.entity_id
_entity_poly.type
_entity_poly.pdbx_seq_one_letter_code
_entity_poly.pdbx_strand_id
1 'polypeptide(L)'
;MKRILLGTLFAAVSINAMAEAPGGPNCGWGNLLFEGQRGTPAHFLASTTNGTSGNATFGMTSGTNGCSTKAALTYGGKSWFAMNGMMNELSEDMAQGQGEALTTYAVVLGVAPEDRAHFAAVTHQHFSEIFSSADVTAETVHSNTLAVLKSDPRLAKYATEA
;
A
#
# COMPACT_ATOMS: atom_id res chain seq x y z
N MET A 1 -9.83 -36.96 39.92
CA MET A 1 -9.51 -35.87 40.86
C MET A 1 -8.51 -34.91 40.20
N LYS A 2 -8.93 -33.65 40.04
CA LYS A 2 -8.19 -32.37 39.85
C LYS A 2 -6.64 -32.49 39.83
N ARG A 3 -5.94 -31.83 38.90
CA ARG A 3 -5.50 -30.43 39.09
C ARG A 3 -4.88 -29.80 37.81
N ILE A 4 -5.38 -28.60 37.45
CA ILE A 4 -4.68 -27.40 36.92
C ILE A 4 -4.22 -27.48 35.44
N LEU A 5 -4.87 -26.86 34.42
CA LEU A 5 -5.09 -25.43 34.08
C LEU A 5 -3.83 -24.53 34.08
N LEU A 6 -3.12 -24.49 32.96
CA LEU A 6 -2.34 -23.35 32.44
C LEU A 6 -2.11 -23.65 30.94
N GLY A 7 -2.64 -22.94 29.95
CA GLY A 7 -2.87 -21.49 29.90
C GLY A 7 -1.69 -20.80 29.21
N THR A 8 -1.32 -21.20 28.00
CA THR A 8 -0.46 -20.39 27.12
C THR A 8 -1.23 -20.04 25.86
N LEU A 9 -1.88 -18.89 26.00
CA LEU A 9 -2.50 -18.08 24.97
C LEU A 9 -1.55 -17.94 23.77
N PHE A 10 -2.02 -18.36 22.59
CA PHE A 10 -1.45 -17.97 21.31
C PHE A 10 -1.50 -16.44 21.19
N ALA A 11 -0.41 -15.76 21.52
CA ALA A 11 -0.21 -14.38 21.11
C ALA A 11 0.25 -14.40 19.66
N ALA A 12 -0.70 -14.51 18.73
CA ALA A 12 -0.48 -14.09 17.36
C ALA A 12 -0.23 -12.57 17.40
N VAL A 13 1.05 -12.19 17.48
CA VAL A 13 1.45 -10.80 17.23
C VAL A 13 1.13 -10.54 15.77
N SER A 14 -0.05 -9.96 15.55
CA SER A 14 -0.42 -9.37 14.28
C SER A 14 0.47 -8.14 14.15
N ILE A 15 1.58 -8.27 13.42
CA ILE A 15 2.38 -7.11 13.00
C ILE A 15 1.52 -6.40 11.95
N ASN A 16 0.59 -5.59 12.45
CA ASN A 16 -0.11 -4.64 11.61
C ASN A 16 0.92 -3.57 11.23
N ALA A 17 1.57 -3.76 10.09
CA ALA A 17 2.29 -2.70 9.41
C ALA A 17 1.24 -1.65 9.02
N MET A 18 1.01 -0.69 9.91
CA MET A 18 0.17 0.47 9.62
C MET A 18 0.86 1.27 8.52
N ALA A 19 0.14 1.55 7.44
CA ALA A 19 0.60 2.45 6.40
C ALA A 19 0.95 3.81 7.04
N GLU A 20 2.18 4.26 6.80
CA GLU A 20 2.82 5.31 7.60
C GLU A 20 2.47 6.71 7.07
N ALA A 21 2.02 7.59 7.96
CA ALA A 21 1.94 9.02 7.67
C ALA A 21 3.34 9.65 7.81
N PRO A 22 3.66 10.78 7.16
CA PRO A 22 4.96 11.41 7.36
C PRO A 22 5.19 11.75 8.83
N GLY A 23 6.10 11.02 9.49
CA GLY A 23 6.49 11.22 10.90
C GLY A 23 6.17 10.08 11.89
N GLY A 24 5.49 9.00 11.49
CA GLY A 24 5.11 7.92 12.42
C GLY A 24 3.62 7.96 12.82
N PRO A 25 2.99 6.83 13.20
CA PRO A 25 1.70 6.88 13.88
C PRO A 25 1.91 7.66 15.18
N ASN A 26 0.99 8.58 15.48
CA ASN A 26 0.99 9.40 16.71
C ASN A 26 2.02 10.56 16.75
N CYS A 27 2.58 10.98 15.61
CA CYS A 27 3.52 12.11 15.57
C CYS A 27 2.84 13.49 15.71
N GLY A 28 3.22 14.27 16.73
CA GLY A 28 2.78 15.65 16.95
C GLY A 28 1.62 15.80 17.96
N TRP A 29 1.49 16.98 18.59
CA TRP A 29 0.50 17.20 19.66
C TRP A 29 -0.95 17.21 19.19
N GLY A 30 -1.22 17.37 17.90
CA GLY A 30 -2.55 17.16 17.35
C GLY A 30 -3.01 15.72 17.59
N ASN A 31 -2.12 14.74 17.44
CA ASN A 31 -2.46 13.35 17.77
C ASN A 31 -2.69 13.14 19.27
N LEU A 32 -1.94 13.86 20.13
CA LEU A 32 -2.17 13.86 21.58
C LEU A 32 -3.51 14.53 21.96
N LEU A 33 -3.82 15.68 21.36
CA LEU A 33 -5.02 16.47 21.69
C LEU A 33 -6.31 15.74 21.32
N PHE A 34 -6.27 14.96 20.24
CA PHE A 34 -7.42 14.21 19.73
C PHE A 34 -7.26 12.70 19.96
N GLU A 35 -6.44 12.29 20.93
CA GLU A 35 -6.21 10.88 21.25
C GLU A 35 -7.53 10.15 21.55
N GLY A 36 -7.67 8.94 21.01
CA GLY A 36 -8.86 8.10 21.18
C GLY A 36 -10.05 8.48 20.30
N GLN A 37 -10.01 9.62 19.61
CA GLN A 37 -11.04 10.00 18.64
C GLN A 37 -10.84 9.29 17.29
N ARG A 38 -11.94 9.09 16.56
CA ARG A 38 -11.94 8.32 15.30
C ARG A 38 -12.63 9.11 14.19
N GLY A 39 -12.29 8.76 12.95
CA GLY A 39 -12.96 9.30 11.75
C GLY A 39 -12.38 10.61 11.24
N THR A 40 -12.79 10.99 10.03
CA THR A 40 -12.20 12.08 9.24
C THR A 40 -12.12 13.42 9.99
N PRO A 41 -13.15 13.89 10.73
CA PRO A 41 -13.06 15.18 11.43
C PRO A 41 -11.92 15.23 12.46
N ALA A 42 -11.76 14.17 13.26
CA ALA A 42 -10.70 14.10 14.26
C ALA A 42 -9.31 14.08 13.63
N HIS A 43 -9.12 13.24 12.60
CA HIS A 43 -7.85 13.19 11.85
C HIS A 43 -7.53 14.51 11.15
N PHE A 44 -8.53 15.21 10.61
CA PHE A 44 -8.36 16.50 9.96
C PHE A 44 -7.93 17.58 10.95
N LEU A 45 -8.59 17.66 12.11
CA LEU A 45 -8.25 18.63 13.15
C LEU A 45 -6.88 18.34 13.75
N ALA A 46 -6.57 17.08 14.07
CA ALA A 46 -5.24 16.67 14.54
C ALA A 46 -4.14 17.07 13.54
N SER A 47 -4.35 16.79 12.26
CA SER A 47 -3.41 17.13 11.19
C SER A 47 -3.25 18.65 11.05
N THR A 48 -4.34 19.40 11.15
CA THR A 48 -4.33 20.88 11.10
C THR A 48 -3.58 21.46 12.29
N THR A 49 -3.79 20.94 13.50
CA THR A 49 -3.04 21.34 14.70
C THR A 49 -1.55 21.06 14.54
N ASN A 50 -1.18 19.89 14.02
CA ASN A 50 0.22 19.54 13.76
C ASN A 50 0.86 20.47 12.72
N GLY A 51 0.16 20.74 11.61
CA GLY A 51 0.66 21.57 10.52
C GLY A 51 0.81 23.05 10.89
N THR A 52 -0.18 23.62 11.58
CA THR A 52 -0.19 25.05 11.94
C THR A 52 0.77 25.40 13.08
N SER A 53 1.01 24.47 14.01
CA SER A 53 1.98 24.66 15.10
C SER A 53 3.41 24.24 14.75
N GLY A 54 3.60 23.53 13.64
CA GLY A 54 4.90 22.96 13.24
C GLY A 54 5.45 21.91 14.22
N ASN A 55 4.66 21.45 15.19
CA ASN A 55 5.12 20.58 16.27
C ASN A 55 5.53 19.18 15.79
N ALA A 56 4.96 18.70 14.67
CA ALA A 56 5.31 17.44 14.05
C ALA A 56 6.68 17.55 13.39
N THR A 57 6.95 18.65 12.68
CA THR A 57 8.28 18.95 12.11
C THR A 57 9.33 19.08 13.19
N PHE A 58 9.05 19.83 14.25
CA PHE A 58 9.95 19.92 15.40
C PHE A 58 10.17 18.54 16.06
N GLY A 59 9.11 17.75 16.22
CA GLY A 59 9.19 16.39 16.76
C GLY A 59 10.08 15.47 15.91
N MET A 60 9.94 15.52 14.59
CA MET A 60 10.76 14.76 13.64
C MET A 60 12.25 15.13 13.71
N THR A 61 12.58 16.42 13.88
CA THR A 61 13.99 16.87 13.92
C THR A 61 14.64 16.69 15.28
N SER A 62 13.88 16.89 16.36
CA SER A 62 14.38 16.77 17.74
C SER A 62 14.25 15.35 18.32
N GLY A 63 13.50 14.46 17.67
CA GLY A 63 13.17 13.15 18.20
C GLY A 63 12.18 13.18 19.38
N THR A 64 11.27 14.15 19.38
CA THR A 64 10.26 14.36 20.44
C THR A 64 8.83 14.23 19.91
N ASN A 65 7.82 14.52 20.74
CA ASN A 65 6.40 14.57 20.35
C ASN A 65 5.86 13.27 19.69
N GLY A 66 6.40 12.12 20.08
CA GLY A 66 6.00 10.82 19.55
C GLY A 66 6.41 10.56 18.09
N CYS A 67 7.20 11.44 17.47
CA CYS A 67 7.62 11.32 16.09
C CYS A 67 8.84 10.40 15.92
N SER A 68 8.85 9.63 14.84
CA SER A 68 9.97 8.76 14.45
C SER A 68 10.20 8.80 12.96
N THR A 69 11.45 8.99 12.54
CA THR A 69 11.89 9.02 11.13
C THR A 69 12.73 7.81 10.74
N LYS A 70 12.76 6.77 11.60
CA LYS A 70 13.60 5.58 11.41
C LYS A 70 13.07 4.60 10.37
N ALA A 71 11.76 4.59 10.15
CA ALA A 71 11.13 3.74 9.15
C ALA A 71 11.16 4.39 7.77
N ALA A 72 11.17 3.58 6.72
CA ALA A 72 11.00 4.07 5.36
C ALA A 72 9.59 4.66 5.18
N LEU A 73 9.50 5.79 4.49
CA LEU A 73 8.21 6.37 4.12
C LEU A 73 7.51 5.49 3.09
N THR A 74 6.24 5.21 3.33
CA THR A 74 5.37 4.50 2.39
C THR A 74 4.31 5.45 1.86
N TYR A 75 3.88 5.27 0.60
CA TYR A 75 2.75 5.99 0.03
C TYR A 75 1.57 5.04 -0.12
N GLY A 76 0.50 5.27 0.64
CA GLY A 76 -0.70 4.43 0.59
C GLY A 76 -1.64 4.72 -0.58
N GLY A 77 -1.38 5.77 -1.37
CA GLY A 77 -2.14 6.06 -2.58
C GLY A 77 -1.61 5.35 -3.82
N LYS A 78 -2.36 5.40 -4.93
CA LYS A 78 -1.86 4.93 -6.23
C LYS A 78 -0.76 5.89 -6.71
N SER A 79 0.48 5.42 -6.82
CA SER A 79 1.56 6.23 -7.39
C SER A 79 1.40 6.32 -8.91
N TRP A 80 0.50 7.18 -9.35
CA TRP A 80 0.24 7.41 -10.77
C TRP A 80 1.48 7.86 -11.52
N PHE A 81 2.33 8.66 -10.87
CA PHE A 81 3.60 9.10 -11.41
C PHE A 81 4.54 7.93 -11.72
N ALA A 82 4.60 6.94 -10.82
CA ALA A 82 5.37 5.73 -11.09
C ALA A 82 4.80 4.95 -12.27
N MET A 83 3.47 4.76 -12.33
CA MET A 83 2.82 4.03 -13.42
C MET A 83 3.00 4.69 -14.80
N ASN A 84 2.75 6.00 -14.91
CA ASN A 84 2.90 6.69 -16.21
C ASN A 84 4.35 6.68 -16.71
N GLY A 85 5.31 6.76 -15.80
CA GLY A 85 6.74 6.75 -16.14
C GLY A 85 7.28 5.39 -16.58
N MET A 86 6.50 4.31 -16.46
CA MET A 86 6.91 2.94 -16.80
C MET A 86 5.96 2.24 -17.78
N MET A 87 5.03 2.95 -18.42
CA MET A 87 4.01 2.33 -19.27
C MET A 87 4.60 1.57 -20.47
N ASN A 88 5.68 2.08 -21.06
CA ASN A 88 6.30 1.43 -22.22
C ASN A 88 6.99 0.14 -21.80
N GLU A 89 7.82 0.20 -20.77
CA GLU A 89 8.52 -0.95 -20.19
C GLU A 89 7.54 -1.97 -19.62
N LEU A 90 6.46 -1.50 -18.97
CA LEU A 90 5.41 -2.38 -18.44
C LEU A 90 4.68 -3.11 -19.58
N SER A 91 4.41 -2.43 -20.69
CA SER A 91 3.82 -3.05 -21.87
C SER A 91 4.73 -4.14 -22.42
N GLU A 92 6.02 -3.84 -22.61
CA GLU A 92 7.01 -4.80 -23.11
C GLU A 92 7.15 -6.01 -22.17
N ASP A 93 7.30 -5.77 -20.86
CA ASP A 93 7.47 -6.81 -19.87
C ASP A 93 6.22 -7.69 -19.69
N MET A 94 5.02 -7.10 -19.74
CA MET A 94 3.77 -7.88 -19.77
C MET A 94 3.65 -8.71 -21.05
N ALA A 95 4.02 -8.14 -22.20
CA ALA A 95 4.04 -8.87 -23.46
C ALA A 95 5.08 -10.00 -23.49
N GLN A 96 6.17 -9.90 -22.71
CA GLN A 96 7.15 -10.98 -22.52
C GLN A 96 6.78 -11.96 -21.41
N GLY A 97 5.88 -11.56 -20.49
CA GLY A 97 5.53 -12.31 -19.29
C GLY A 97 6.59 -12.30 -18.19
N GLN A 98 7.57 -11.40 -18.29
CA GLN A 98 8.64 -11.22 -17.31
C GLN A 98 9.27 -9.84 -17.47
N GLY A 99 9.89 -9.33 -16.41
CA GLY A 99 10.68 -8.10 -16.45
C GLY A 99 10.57 -7.25 -15.19
N GLU A 100 11.36 -6.19 -15.12
CA GLU A 100 11.49 -5.34 -13.92
C GLU A 100 10.28 -4.43 -13.73
N ALA A 101 9.73 -3.85 -14.80
CA ALA A 101 8.56 -2.99 -14.73
C ALA A 101 7.33 -3.82 -14.34
N LEU A 102 7.17 -5.03 -14.90
CA LEU A 102 6.12 -5.96 -14.49
C LEU A 102 6.24 -6.37 -13.02
N THR A 103 7.45 -6.67 -12.56
CA THR A 103 7.70 -7.02 -11.15
C THR A 103 7.39 -5.85 -10.23
N THR A 104 7.81 -4.64 -10.61
CA THR A 104 7.54 -3.41 -9.86
C THR A 104 6.04 -3.14 -9.79
N TYR A 105 5.33 -3.34 -10.90
CA TYR A 105 3.89 -3.19 -10.95
C TYR A 105 3.17 -4.18 -10.02
N ALA A 106 3.60 -5.44 -9.98
CA ALA A 106 3.10 -6.43 -9.03
C ALA A 106 3.33 -5.99 -7.57
N VAL A 107 4.50 -5.39 -7.26
CA VAL A 107 4.80 -4.84 -5.93
C VAL A 107 3.88 -3.68 -5.57
N VAL A 108 3.64 -2.76 -6.50
CA VAL A 108 2.72 -1.62 -6.31
C VAL A 108 1.29 -2.10 -6.04
N LEU A 109 0.86 -3.18 -6.72
CA LEU A 109 -0.44 -3.84 -6.47
C LEU A 109 -0.49 -4.65 -5.18
N GLY A 110 0.62 -4.76 -4.44
CA GLY A 110 0.69 -5.56 -3.21
C GLY A 110 0.68 -7.07 -3.45
N VAL A 111 1.02 -7.53 -4.65
CA VAL A 111 1.08 -8.97 -4.98
C VAL A 111 2.20 -9.64 -4.18
N ALA A 112 1.84 -10.66 -3.40
CA ALA A 112 2.77 -11.39 -2.56
C ALA A 112 3.80 -12.14 -3.43
N PRO A 113 5.07 -12.26 -2.99
CA PRO A 113 6.15 -12.88 -3.78
C PRO A 113 5.78 -14.24 -4.41
N GLU A 114 5.08 -15.09 -3.66
CA GLU A 114 4.63 -16.42 -4.07
C GLU A 114 3.63 -16.41 -5.25
N ASP A 115 2.90 -15.32 -5.42
CA ASP A 115 1.86 -15.17 -6.45
C ASP A 115 2.35 -14.42 -7.70
N ARG A 116 3.55 -13.82 -7.65
CA ARG A 116 4.07 -12.95 -8.74
C ARG A 116 4.30 -13.68 -10.06
N ALA A 117 4.76 -14.93 -10.02
CA ALA A 117 4.94 -15.73 -11.23
C ALA A 117 3.59 -16.02 -11.91
N HIS A 118 2.55 -16.30 -11.12
CA HIS A 118 1.20 -16.50 -11.64
C HIS A 118 0.59 -15.20 -12.16
N PHE A 119 0.77 -14.09 -11.42
CA PHE A 119 0.40 -12.75 -11.86
C PHE A 119 1.00 -12.41 -13.22
N ALA A 120 2.31 -12.60 -13.41
CA ALA A 120 2.99 -12.31 -14.66
C ALA A 120 2.44 -13.13 -15.83
N ALA A 121 2.20 -14.43 -15.62
CA ALA A 121 1.60 -15.31 -16.62
C ALA A 121 0.18 -14.89 -17.01
N VAL A 122 -0.66 -14.54 -16.02
CA VAL A 122 -2.04 -14.09 -16.25
C VAL A 122 -2.05 -12.75 -17.00
N THR A 123 -1.26 -11.77 -16.57
CA THR A 123 -1.21 -10.46 -17.26
C THR A 123 -0.65 -10.59 -18.67
N HIS A 124 0.28 -11.51 -18.91
CA HIS A 124 0.78 -11.83 -20.24
C HIS A 124 -0.29 -12.47 -21.12
N GLN A 125 -1.00 -13.48 -20.60
CA GLN A 125 -2.08 -14.14 -21.32
C GLN A 125 -3.19 -13.17 -21.74
N HIS A 126 -3.50 -12.21 -20.87
CA HIS A 126 -4.52 -11.19 -21.11
C HIS A 126 -3.93 -9.85 -21.58
N PHE A 127 -2.71 -9.85 -22.14
CA PHE A 127 -2.01 -8.63 -22.54
C PHE A 127 -2.86 -7.73 -23.45
N SER A 128 -3.50 -8.30 -24.48
CA SER A 128 -4.34 -7.53 -25.41
C SER A 128 -5.63 -7.00 -24.79
N GLU A 129 -6.10 -7.58 -23.67
CA GLU A 129 -7.23 -7.04 -22.91
C GLU A 129 -6.78 -5.88 -22.01
N ILE A 130 -5.59 -5.99 -21.43
CA ILE A 130 -4.99 -4.99 -20.55
C ILE A 130 -4.55 -3.76 -21.35
N PHE A 131 -3.72 -3.96 -22.37
CA PHE A 131 -3.27 -2.94 -23.33
C PHE A 131 -4.13 -2.98 -24.60
N SER A 132 -5.35 -2.45 -24.48
CA SER A 132 -6.40 -2.56 -25.51
C SER A 132 -6.18 -1.69 -26.75
N SER A 133 -5.31 -0.67 -26.69
CA SER A 133 -4.96 0.19 -27.82
C SER A 133 -3.58 0.82 -27.63
N ALA A 134 -3.02 1.40 -28.69
CA ALA A 134 -1.73 2.07 -28.66
C ALA A 134 -1.70 3.32 -27.76
N ASP A 135 -2.85 4.01 -27.62
CA ASP A 135 -2.99 5.24 -26.83
C ASP A 135 -3.67 5.00 -25.47
N VAL A 136 -3.62 3.76 -24.97
CA VAL A 136 -4.23 3.40 -23.69
C VAL A 136 -3.55 4.14 -22.54
N THR A 137 -4.34 4.69 -21.62
CA THR A 137 -3.80 5.42 -20.46
C THR A 137 -3.39 4.45 -19.35
N ALA A 138 -2.51 4.90 -18.46
CA ALA A 138 -2.17 4.16 -17.24
C ALA A 138 -3.43 3.80 -16.40
N GLU A 139 -4.48 4.61 -16.47
CA GLU A 139 -5.77 4.34 -15.81
C GLU A 139 -6.47 3.15 -16.38
N THR A 140 -6.62 3.17 -17.69
CA THR A 140 -7.32 2.12 -18.40
C THR A 140 -6.54 0.81 -18.26
N VAL A 141 -5.21 0.83 -18.40
CA VAL A 141 -4.37 -0.36 -18.16
C VAL A 141 -4.51 -0.88 -16.73
N HIS A 142 -4.51 0.00 -15.73
CA HIS A 142 -4.71 -0.41 -14.35
C HIS A 142 -6.10 -1.02 -14.12
N SER A 143 -7.15 -0.35 -14.60
CA SER A 143 -8.53 -0.81 -14.48
C SER A 143 -8.73 -2.17 -15.16
N ASN A 144 -8.21 -2.33 -16.38
CA ASN A 144 -8.26 -3.59 -17.13
C ASN A 144 -7.50 -4.69 -16.42
N THR A 145 -6.31 -4.38 -15.87
CA THR A 145 -5.55 -5.33 -15.04
C THR A 145 -6.41 -5.79 -13.86
N LEU A 146 -7.02 -4.87 -13.09
CA LEU A 146 -7.88 -5.25 -11.97
C LEU A 146 -9.06 -6.12 -12.41
N ALA A 147 -9.66 -5.85 -13.57
CA ALA A 147 -10.73 -6.68 -14.13
C ALA A 147 -10.26 -8.12 -14.41
N VAL A 148 -9.07 -8.28 -15.00
CA VAL A 148 -8.43 -9.59 -15.22
C VAL A 148 -8.13 -10.29 -13.89
N LEU A 149 -7.61 -9.58 -12.89
CA LEU A 149 -7.32 -10.17 -11.59
C LEU A 149 -8.60 -10.61 -10.87
N LYS A 150 -9.71 -9.86 -10.98
CA LYS A 150 -11.01 -10.22 -10.38
C LYS A 150 -11.54 -11.56 -10.90
N SER A 151 -11.22 -11.95 -12.14
CA SER A 151 -11.67 -13.21 -12.73
C SER A 151 -10.74 -14.40 -12.42
N ASP A 152 -9.53 -14.16 -11.90
CA ASP A 152 -8.58 -15.20 -11.53
C ASP A 152 -8.78 -15.64 -10.05
N PRO A 153 -9.03 -16.93 -9.77
CA PRO A 153 -9.30 -17.42 -8.41
C PRO A 153 -8.19 -17.18 -7.39
N ARG A 154 -6.93 -17.09 -7.85
CA ARG A 154 -5.75 -16.90 -6.99
C ARG A 154 -5.44 -15.42 -6.80
N LEU A 155 -5.69 -14.60 -7.82
CA LEU A 155 -5.33 -13.19 -7.82
C LEU A 155 -6.46 -12.23 -7.46
N ALA A 156 -7.72 -12.68 -7.41
CA ALA A 156 -8.87 -11.84 -7.07
C ALA A 156 -8.71 -11.07 -5.74
N LYS A 157 -7.96 -11.64 -4.78
CA LYS A 157 -7.61 -10.98 -3.50
C LYS A 157 -6.76 -9.71 -3.64
N TYR A 158 -6.07 -9.53 -4.77
CA TYR A 158 -5.28 -8.33 -5.08
C TYR A 158 -6.08 -7.30 -5.90
N ALA A 159 -7.26 -7.66 -6.36
CA ALA A 159 -8.06 -6.82 -7.23
C ALA A 159 -8.93 -5.81 -6.46
N THR A 160 -8.34 -5.20 -5.43
CA THR A 160 -8.98 -4.17 -4.63
C THR A 160 -8.91 -2.82 -5.35
N GLU A 161 -10.07 -2.20 -5.52
CA GLU A 161 -10.13 -0.76 -5.77
C GLU A 161 -9.57 -0.06 -4.52
N ALA A 162 -8.33 0.41 -4.62
CA ALA A 162 -7.77 1.33 -3.64
C ALA A 162 -8.56 2.63 -3.63
#